data_AF-A0A432FY37-F1
#
_entry.id   AF-A0A432FY37-F1
#
_cell.length_a   1.000
_cell.length_b   1.000
_cell.length_c   1.000
_cell.angle_alpha   90.00
_cell.angle_beta   90.00
_cell.angle_gamma   90.00
#
_symmetry.space_group_name_H-M   'P 1'
#
loop_
_entity.id
_entity.type
_entity.pdbx_description
1 polymer ?
#
loop_
_entity_poly.entity_id
_entity_poly.type
_entity_poly.pdbx_seq_one_letter_code
_entity_poly.pdbx_strand_id
1 'polypeptide(L)'
;MVLKGEHMRLFICIVLISIVFAEDEKKSELKNVHVLSYTKKADIMKYMKKTVAKELGVKCKYCHNIKDYASDEKEKKVAAREMMRMVMHINKNTMQPMELHEVSCWVCHRGQKHPDHI
;
A
#
# COMPACT_ATOMS: atom_id res chain seq x y z
N MET A 1 -18.94 11.48 54.04
CA MET A 1 -19.13 12.23 52.79
C MET A 1 -17.79 12.38 52.06
N VAL A 2 -17.10 11.26 51.75
CA VAL A 2 -15.71 11.24 51.21
C VAL A 2 -15.59 10.41 49.90
N LEU A 3 -16.60 9.60 49.58
CA LEU A 3 -16.59 8.71 48.41
C LEU A 3 -16.80 9.42 47.06
N LYS A 4 -17.09 10.74 47.03
CA LYS A 4 -17.42 11.46 45.79
C LYS A 4 -16.19 11.91 44.99
N GLY A 5 -15.02 11.99 45.63
CA GLY A 5 -13.78 12.49 45.03
C GLY A 5 -12.99 11.45 44.24
N GLU A 6 -12.96 10.19 44.68
CA GLU A 6 -12.21 9.12 44.00
C GLU A 6 -12.91 8.69 42.71
N HIS A 7 -14.24 8.58 42.72
CA HIS A 7 -15.03 8.32 41.51
C HIS A 7 -14.94 9.47 40.49
N MET A 8 -14.87 10.73 40.95
CA MET A 8 -14.68 11.89 40.07
C MET A 8 -13.30 11.87 39.39
N ARG A 9 -12.25 11.53 40.13
CA ARG A 9 -10.89 11.36 39.58
C ARG A 9 -10.82 10.20 38.58
N LEU A 10 -11.46 9.08 38.88
CA LEU A 10 -11.53 7.93 37.99
C LEU A 10 -12.29 8.25 36.69
N PHE A 11 -13.38 9.00 36.78
CA PHE A 11 -14.14 9.47 35.61
C PHE A 11 -13.32 10.43 34.73
N ILE A 12 -12.61 11.38 35.35
CA ILE A 12 -11.73 12.31 34.62
C ILE A 12 -10.63 11.54 33.90
N CYS A 13 -10.02 10.53 34.53
CA CYS A 13 -9.04 9.67 33.88
C CYS A 13 -9.62 8.92 32.68
N ILE A 14 -10.83 8.35 32.79
CA ILE A 14 -11.50 7.63 31.69
C ILE A 14 -11.80 8.56 30.50
N VAL A 15 -12.26 9.79 30.77
CA VAL A 15 -12.52 10.79 29.72
C VAL A 15 -11.23 11.24 29.04
N LEU A 16 -10.17 11.50 29.82
CA LEU A 16 -8.85 11.86 29.26
C LEU A 16 -8.25 10.73 28.42
N ILE A 17 -8.38 9.47 28.88
CA ILE A 17 -7.97 8.28 28.12
C ILE A 17 -8.76 8.15 26.81
N SER A 18 -10.06 8.44 26.83
CA SER A 18 -10.92 8.40 25.63
C SER A 18 -10.52 9.45 24.59
N ILE A 19 -10.03 10.62 25.03
CA ILE A 19 -9.52 11.67 24.14
C ILE A 19 -8.18 11.25 23.52
N VAL A 20 -7.32 10.51 24.25
CA VAL A 20 -6.07 9.96 23.71
C VAL A 20 -6.33 8.89 22.63
N PHE A 21 -7.41 8.10 22.76
CA PHE A 21 -7.81 7.12 21.73
C PHE A 21 -8.56 7.72 20.53
N ALA A 22 -8.82 9.03 20.51
CA ALA A 22 -9.37 9.73 19.35
C ALA A 22 -8.28 10.18 18.34
N GLU A 23 -7.12 9.53 18.34
CA GLU A 23 -6.09 9.70 17.32
C GLU A 23 -6.57 9.16 15.96
N ASP A 24 -7.24 10.06 15.23
CA ASP A 24 -7.21 10.23 13.77
C ASP A 24 -7.07 8.93 12.94
N GLU A 25 -8.17 8.15 12.83
CA GLU A 25 -8.31 7.25 11.69
C GLU A 25 -8.39 8.10 10.41
N LYS A 26 -7.22 8.43 9.86
CA LYS A 26 -7.13 9.14 8.59
C LYS A 26 -7.66 8.23 7.49
N LYS A 27 -8.95 8.39 7.17
CA LYS A 27 -9.64 7.71 6.07
C LYS A 27 -8.78 7.82 4.80
N SER A 28 -8.43 6.68 4.21
CA SER A 28 -7.63 6.62 2.99
C SER A 28 -8.27 7.43 1.86
N GLU A 29 -7.45 8.22 1.14
CA GLU A 29 -7.87 8.95 -0.07
C GLU A 29 -8.03 8.02 -1.28
N LEU A 30 -7.55 6.78 -1.17
CA LEU A 30 -7.43 5.85 -2.28
C LEU A 30 -8.61 4.88 -2.35
N LYS A 31 -9.03 4.56 -3.57
CA LYS A 31 -10.05 3.55 -3.87
C LYS A 31 -9.40 2.36 -4.58
N ASN A 32 -9.84 1.14 -4.29
CA ASN A 32 -9.36 -0.10 -4.92
C ASN A 32 -7.82 -0.26 -4.84
N VAL A 33 -7.27 -0.08 -3.64
CA VAL A 33 -5.87 -0.39 -3.33
C VAL A 33 -5.88 -1.55 -2.32
N HIS A 34 -5.38 -2.71 -2.76
CA HIS A 34 -5.48 -3.96 -1.99
C HIS A 34 -4.14 -4.53 -1.53
N VAL A 35 -3.03 -4.12 -2.16
CA VAL A 35 -1.71 -4.74 -1.96
C VAL A 35 -0.73 -3.75 -1.33
N LEU A 36 -0.76 -2.50 -1.76
CA LEU A 36 0.11 -1.44 -1.25
C LEU A 36 -0.55 -0.77 -0.04
N SER A 37 0.24 -0.39 0.96
CA SER A 37 -0.22 0.23 2.21
C SER A 37 -0.36 1.76 2.17
N TYR A 38 -0.24 2.38 0.98
CA TYR A 38 -0.37 3.83 0.85
C TYR A 38 -1.81 4.29 1.14
N THR A 39 -1.94 5.46 1.78
CA THR A 39 -3.25 6.09 2.06
C THR A 39 -3.42 7.44 1.35
N LYS A 40 -2.32 8.06 0.91
CA LYS A 40 -2.33 9.35 0.19
C LYS A 40 -2.10 9.16 -1.30
N LYS A 41 -2.80 9.97 -2.10
CA LYS A 41 -2.66 9.96 -3.57
C LYS A 41 -1.24 10.31 -4.04
N ALA A 42 -0.59 11.27 -3.39
CA ALA A 42 0.75 11.70 -3.77
C ALA A 42 1.79 10.56 -3.65
N ASP A 43 1.70 9.77 -2.57
CA ASP A 43 2.68 8.73 -2.26
C ASP A 43 2.56 7.54 -3.22
N ILE A 44 1.33 7.06 -3.45
CA ILE A 44 1.12 5.96 -4.40
C ILE A 44 1.45 6.39 -5.84
N MET A 45 1.12 7.63 -6.24
CA MET A 45 1.49 8.11 -7.58
C MET A 45 3.01 8.19 -7.76
N LYS A 46 3.74 8.59 -6.72
CA LYS A 46 5.22 8.60 -6.72
C LYS A 46 5.76 7.18 -6.91
N TYR A 47 5.24 6.20 -6.17
CA TYR A 47 5.62 4.79 -6.33
C TYR A 47 5.31 4.26 -7.73
N MET A 48 4.09 4.49 -8.23
CA MET A 48 3.69 4.07 -9.58
C MET A 48 4.59 4.64 -10.67
N LYS A 49 4.97 5.92 -10.55
CA LYS A 49 5.84 6.59 -11.54
C LYS A 49 7.30 6.16 -11.44
N LYS A 50 7.85 6.09 -10.22
CA LYS A 50 9.29 5.88 -10.01
C LYS A 50 9.70 4.42 -10.02
N THR A 51 8.78 3.52 -9.69
CA THR A 51 9.04 2.08 -9.61
C THR A 51 8.30 1.36 -10.73
N VAL A 52 6.98 1.22 -10.62
CA VAL A 52 6.19 0.34 -11.51
C VAL A 52 6.34 0.72 -12.99
N ALA A 53 6.06 1.97 -13.35
CA ALA A 53 6.13 2.44 -14.73
C ALA A 53 7.56 2.37 -15.31
N LYS A 54 8.57 2.67 -14.48
CA LYS A 54 9.98 2.65 -14.88
C LYS A 54 10.46 1.22 -15.11
N GLU A 55 10.18 0.31 -14.19
CA GLU A 55 10.68 -1.07 -14.25
C GLU A 55 10.01 -1.92 -15.34
N LEU A 56 8.77 -1.57 -15.70
CA LEU A 56 8.02 -2.22 -16.78
C LEU A 56 8.18 -1.51 -18.14
N GLY A 57 8.76 -0.30 -18.17
CA GLY A 57 8.88 0.51 -19.38
C GLY A 57 7.54 0.93 -19.99
N VAL A 58 6.52 1.17 -19.15
CA VAL A 58 5.16 1.49 -19.60
C VAL A 58 4.69 2.86 -19.12
N LYS A 59 3.67 3.40 -19.80
CA LYS A 59 2.96 4.62 -19.36
C LYS A 59 1.70 4.26 -18.58
N CYS A 60 1.18 5.17 -17.77
CA CYS A 60 0.02 4.94 -16.89
C CYS A 60 -1.19 4.33 -17.61
N LYS A 61 -1.47 4.76 -18.86
CA LYS A 61 -2.58 4.28 -19.68
C LYS A 61 -2.50 2.79 -20.04
N TYR A 62 -1.34 2.16 -19.86
CA TYR A 62 -1.15 0.74 -20.12
C TYR A 62 -2.01 -0.10 -19.16
N CYS A 63 -1.98 0.22 -17.87
CA CYS A 63 -2.75 -0.48 -16.84
C CYS A 63 -4.01 0.28 -16.42
N HIS A 64 -4.01 1.62 -16.39
CA HIS A 64 -5.12 2.40 -15.83
C HIS A 64 -6.07 2.97 -16.88
N ASN A 65 -7.34 3.13 -16.49
CA ASN A 65 -8.22 4.12 -17.08
C ASN A 65 -7.83 5.50 -16.52
N ILE A 66 -7.49 6.45 -17.39
CA ILE A 66 -7.00 7.78 -16.97
C ILE A 66 -8.14 8.63 -16.38
N LYS A 67 -9.40 8.31 -16.71
CA LYS A 67 -10.59 8.95 -16.12
C LYS A 67 -10.96 8.33 -14.77
N ASP A 68 -10.61 7.07 -14.55
CA ASP A 68 -10.85 6.37 -13.28
C ASP A 68 -9.71 5.38 -12.95
N TYR A 69 -8.76 5.83 -12.13
CA TYR A 69 -7.61 5.00 -11.72
C TYR A 69 -8.03 3.80 -10.86
N ALA A 70 -9.19 3.86 -10.21
CA ALA A 70 -9.70 2.80 -9.36
C ALA A 70 -10.38 1.67 -10.17
N SER A 71 -10.78 1.92 -11.42
CA SER A 71 -11.37 0.90 -12.31
C SER A 71 -10.42 -0.27 -12.55
N ASP A 72 -10.98 -1.48 -12.58
CA ASP A 72 -10.30 -2.73 -12.96
C ASP A 72 -10.68 -3.22 -14.37
N GLU A 73 -11.30 -2.36 -15.19
CA GLU A 73 -11.70 -2.67 -16.57
C GLU A 73 -10.55 -3.16 -17.46
N LYS A 74 -9.30 -2.82 -17.10
CA LYS A 74 -8.09 -3.26 -17.80
C LYS A 74 -7.47 -4.44 -17.08
N GLU A 75 -7.49 -5.60 -17.73
CA GLU A 75 -6.89 -6.84 -17.24
C GLU A 75 -5.41 -6.67 -16.83
N LYS A 76 -4.67 -5.79 -17.51
CA LYS A 76 -3.26 -5.48 -17.18
C LYS A 76 -3.08 -4.95 -15.75
N LYS A 77 -4.06 -4.22 -15.19
CA LYS A 77 -4.03 -3.78 -13.79
C LYS A 77 -4.26 -4.95 -12.84
N VAL A 78 -5.17 -5.85 -13.17
CA VAL A 78 -5.46 -7.05 -12.38
C VAL A 78 -4.24 -7.96 -12.35
N ALA A 79 -3.61 -8.21 -13.51
CA ALA A 79 -2.37 -8.96 -13.61
C ALA A 79 -1.23 -8.29 -12.82
N ALA A 80 -1.04 -6.98 -12.95
CA ALA A 80 -0.02 -6.25 -12.20
C ALA A 80 -0.22 -6.33 -10.68
N ARG A 81 -1.48 -6.32 -10.21
CA ARG A 81 -1.81 -6.51 -8.79
C ARG A 81 -1.33 -7.89 -8.30
N GLU A 82 -1.50 -8.92 -9.12
CA GLU A 82 -1.02 -10.25 -8.77
C GLU A 82 0.51 -10.35 -8.79
N MET A 83 1.16 -9.71 -9.76
CA MET A 83 2.63 -9.63 -9.79
C MET A 83 3.19 -8.91 -8.56
N MET A 84 2.50 -7.88 -8.05
CA MET A 84 2.89 -7.23 -6.78
C MET A 84 2.81 -8.20 -5.60
N ARG A 85 1.75 -9.02 -5.52
CA ARG A 85 1.66 -10.07 -4.47
C ARG A 85 2.78 -11.08 -4.59
N MET A 86 3.08 -11.53 -5.79
CA MET A 86 4.18 -12.45 -6.07
C MET A 86 5.53 -11.88 -5.60
N VAL A 87 5.85 -10.63 -5.97
CA VAL A 87 7.11 -9.98 -5.55
C VAL A 87 7.18 -9.85 -4.02
N MET A 88 6.10 -9.39 -3.38
CA MET A 88 6.04 -9.30 -1.92
C MET A 88 6.19 -10.68 -1.25
N HIS A 89 5.61 -11.72 -1.84
CA HIS A 89 5.73 -13.09 -1.36
C HIS A 89 7.16 -13.61 -1.48
N ILE A 90 7.82 -13.43 -2.63
CA ILE A 90 9.22 -13.82 -2.84
C ILE A 90 10.13 -13.09 -1.86
N ASN A 91 9.96 -11.77 -1.72
CA ASN A 91 10.78 -10.98 -0.79
C ASN A 91 10.62 -11.45 0.65
N LYS A 92 9.37 -11.66 1.10
CA LYS A 92 9.08 -12.07 2.47
C LYS A 92 9.51 -13.50 2.79
N ASN A 93 9.27 -14.44 1.89
CA ASN A 93 9.42 -15.88 2.19
C ASN A 93 10.72 -16.49 1.66
N THR A 94 11.47 -15.77 0.82
CA THR A 94 12.71 -16.27 0.24
C THR A 94 13.86 -15.27 0.42
N MET A 95 13.73 -14.04 -0.07
CA MET A 95 14.86 -13.10 -0.04
C MET A 95 15.25 -12.70 1.38
N GLN A 96 14.28 -12.35 2.22
CA GLN A 96 14.51 -11.95 3.61
C GLN A 96 15.11 -13.10 4.46
N PRO A 97 14.55 -14.33 4.48
CA PRO A 97 15.14 -15.44 5.22
C PRO A 97 16.54 -15.85 4.76
N MET A 98 16.87 -15.61 3.48
CA MET A 98 18.19 -15.90 2.91
C MET A 98 19.18 -14.73 3.04
N GLU A 99 18.78 -13.64 3.70
CA GLU A 99 19.57 -12.41 3.83
C GLU A 99 20.04 -11.83 2.49
N LEU A 100 19.21 -12.00 1.45
CA LEU A 100 19.46 -11.47 0.11
C LEU A 100 18.73 -10.15 -0.13
N HIS A 101 19.23 -9.37 -1.09
CA HIS A 101 18.55 -8.16 -1.54
C HIS A 101 17.17 -8.47 -2.12
N GLU A 102 16.19 -7.63 -1.81
CA GLU A 102 14.83 -7.76 -2.33
C GLU A 102 14.80 -7.69 -3.86
N VAL A 103 13.97 -8.54 -4.47
CA VAL A 103 13.67 -8.49 -5.89
C VAL A 103 12.61 -7.42 -6.17
N SER A 104 12.70 -6.83 -7.37
CA SER A 104 11.69 -5.92 -7.91
C SER A 104 11.21 -6.39 -9.28
N CYS A 105 10.30 -5.66 -9.91
CA CYS A 105 9.83 -5.99 -11.26
C CYS A 105 11.00 -5.98 -12.27
N TRP A 106 12.03 -5.16 -12.02
CA TRP A 106 13.22 -5.03 -12.86
C TRP A 106 13.96 -6.33 -13.11
N VAL A 107 14.04 -7.21 -12.10
CA VAL A 107 14.80 -8.46 -12.18
C VAL A 107 14.37 -9.29 -13.40
N CYS A 108 13.06 -9.36 -13.65
CA CYS A 108 12.49 -10.10 -14.77
C CYS A 108 12.17 -9.20 -15.97
N HIS A 109 11.53 -8.05 -15.74
CA HIS A 109 11.00 -7.21 -16.81
C HIS A 109 12.05 -6.36 -17.50
N ARG A 110 13.09 -5.90 -16.80
CA ARG A 110 14.20 -5.12 -17.37
C ARG A 110 13.76 -3.94 -18.25
N GLY A 111 12.69 -3.24 -17.85
CA GLY A 111 12.14 -2.12 -18.62
C GLY A 111 11.26 -2.53 -19.80
N GLN A 112 10.81 -3.78 -19.86
CA GLN A 112 9.91 -4.30 -20.88
C GLN A 112 8.58 -4.77 -20.30
N LYS A 113 7.49 -4.55 -21.04
CA LYS A 113 6.13 -4.95 -20.64
C LYS A 113 5.95 -6.48 -20.55
N HIS A 114 6.84 -7.25 -21.16
CA HIS A 114 6.93 -8.70 -21.07
C HIS A 114 8.39 -9.09 -20.79
N PRO A 115 8.66 -10.05 -19.89
CA PRO A 115 10.01 -10.60 -19.71
C PRO A 115 10.48 -11.32 -20.98
N ASP A 116 11.75 -11.15 -21.35
CA ASP A 116 12.31 -11.69 -22.61
C ASP A 116 12.56 -13.22 -22.58
N HIS A 117 12.55 -13.84 -21.40
CA HIS A 117 12.81 -15.27 -21.23
C HIS A 117 11.83 -15.85 -20.20
N ILE A 118 11.03 -16.81 -20.67
CA ILE A 118 10.34 -17.83 -19.86
C ILE A 118 11.01 -19.16 -20.20
#